data_AF-A0A9D8JC05-F1
#
_entry.id   AF-A0A9D8JC05-F1
#
_cell.length_a   1.000
_cell.length_b   1.000
_cell.length_c   1.000
_cell.angle_alpha   90.00
_cell.angle_beta   90.00
_cell.angle_gamma   90.00
#
_symmetry.space_group_name_H-M   'P 1'
#
loop_
_entity.id
_entity.type
_entity.pdbx_description
1 polymer ?
#
loop_
_entity_poly.entity_id
_entity_poly.type
_entity_poly.pdbx_seq_one_letter_code
_entity_poly.pdbx_strand_id
1 'polypeptide(L)'
;MSDPLIEGTDTKSPALGLPDQAGNEHNPPVDVDPGRRVTTHIIRSASESECEFWFGITKPGNHNPLVLLRDIGTDDLLQRAATEGISEAGPIVLFDSDGERPRGLVLMPVPDSGSQNLDNWLTSMHATLTPWAPTRLGIYLAPEAIGTDPQMSLLLSVLRKVLRGIGVREIYLLTGNHGTNHLLNAALRLKREVSTDDFEFYVYH
;
A
#
# COMPACT_ATOMS: atom_id res chain seq x y z
N MET A 1 -49.88 9.85 -61.58
CA MET A 1 -48.45 9.54 -61.73
C MET A 1 -47.70 10.72 -61.15
N SER A 2 -46.74 10.64 -60.23
CA SER A 2 -46.33 9.71 -59.17
C SER A 2 -45.18 10.47 -58.49
N ASP A 3 -45.21 10.54 -57.16
CA ASP A 3 -44.18 10.85 -56.16
C ASP A 3 -42.98 11.78 -56.46
N PRO A 4 -42.70 12.74 -55.57
CA PRO A 4 -41.34 13.08 -55.16
C PRO A 4 -40.91 12.22 -53.96
N LEU A 5 -39.89 11.38 -54.17
CA LEU A 5 -39.06 10.80 -53.11
C LEU A 5 -37.94 11.79 -52.78
N ILE A 6 -37.81 12.18 -51.51
CA ILE A 6 -36.57 12.17 -50.72
C ILE A 6 -36.96 12.37 -49.25
N GLU A 7 -36.69 11.31 -48.49
CA GLU A 7 -36.82 11.19 -47.05
C GLU A 7 -35.77 12.05 -46.31
N GLY A 8 -36.10 12.42 -45.06
CA GLY A 8 -35.09 12.43 -43.99
C GLY A 8 -34.58 13.79 -43.51
N THR A 9 -35.45 14.66 -43.01
CA THR A 9 -35.05 15.65 -42.00
C THR A 9 -35.57 15.21 -40.64
N ASP A 10 -34.69 14.66 -39.81
CA ASP A 10 -34.71 14.92 -38.38
C ASP A 10 -33.33 14.64 -37.78
N THR A 11 -32.63 15.72 -37.50
CA THR A 11 -31.48 15.78 -36.60
C THR A 11 -31.90 15.35 -35.21
N LYS A 12 -31.55 14.12 -34.82
CA LYS A 12 -31.42 13.72 -33.41
C LYS A 12 -30.07 13.06 -33.21
N SER A 13 -29.09 13.89 -32.85
CA SER A 13 -27.90 13.43 -32.15
C SER A 13 -28.34 12.70 -30.87
N PRO A 14 -27.94 11.44 -30.64
CA PRO A 14 -28.10 10.86 -29.32
C PRO A 14 -27.07 11.53 -28.41
N ALA A 15 -27.57 12.38 -27.51
CA ALA A 15 -26.81 12.85 -26.37
C ALA A 15 -26.37 11.61 -25.57
N LEU A 16 -25.06 11.33 -25.59
CA LEU A 16 -24.43 10.48 -24.59
C LEU A 16 -24.69 11.14 -23.23
N GLY A 17 -25.63 10.57 -22.49
CA GLY A 17 -25.95 10.97 -21.14
C GLY A 17 -24.69 10.91 -20.28
N LEU A 18 -24.28 12.07 -19.78
CA LEU A 18 -23.42 12.17 -18.61
C LEU A 18 -24.15 11.50 -17.44
N PRO A 19 -23.55 10.53 -16.74
CA PRO A 19 -24.03 10.20 -15.41
C PRO A 19 -23.55 11.33 -14.48
N ASP A 20 -24.44 12.27 -14.25
CA ASP A 20 -24.37 13.16 -13.09
C ASP A 20 -24.90 12.40 -11.87
N GLN A 21 -24.24 12.65 -10.74
CA GLN A 21 -24.60 12.29 -9.36
C GLN A 21 -23.83 11.16 -8.65
N ALA A 22 -22.95 11.64 -7.76
CA ALA A 22 -22.89 11.26 -6.36
C ALA A 22 -22.69 9.77 -6.03
N GLY A 23 -21.48 9.28 -6.32
CA GLY A 23 -20.94 8.12 -5.62
C GLY A 23 -20.47 8.53 -4.22
N ASN A 24 -21.39 8.55 -3.25
CA ASN A 24 -21.04 8.49 -1.84
C ASN A 24 -20.07 7.33 -1.62
N GLU A 25 -19.05 7.60 -0.79
CA GLU A 25 -18.09 6.64 -0.27
C GLU A 25 -18.77 5.33 0.15
N HIS A 26 -18.74 4.33 -0.72
CA HIS A 26 -19.03 2.94 -0.35
C HIS A 26 -17.70 2.24 -0.15
N ASN A 27 -16.93 2.72 0.83
CA ASN A 27 -16.05 1.79 1.53
C ASN A 27 -16.99 1.01 2.45
N PRO A 28 -17.24 -0.30 2.22
CA PRO A 28 -17.95 -1.08 3.21
C PRO A 28 -17.20 -0.88 4.54
N PRO A 29 -17.89 -0.64 5.66
CA PRO A 29 -17.24 -0.59 6.95
C PRO A 29 -16.53 -1.93 7.10
N VAL A 30 -15.20 -1.87 7.11
CA VAL A 30 -14.38 -3.00 7.51
C VAL A 30 -14.83 -3.28 8.93
N ASP A 31 -15.46 -4.42 9.14
CA ASP A 31 -15.96 -4.83 10.45
C ASP A 31 -14.73 -5.04 11.33
N VAL A 32 -14.34 -3.98 12.02
CA VAL A 32 -13.25 -4.01 12.96
C VAL A 32 -13.79 -4.67 14.20
N ASP A 33 -13.45 -5.95 14.35
CA ASP A 33 -13.76 -6.75 15.53
C ASP A 33 -13.39 -5.97 16.82
N PRO A 34 -14.35 -5.62 17.69
CA PRO A 34 -14.07 -4.87 18.92
C PRO A 34 -13.06 -5.61 19.79
N GLY A 35 -11.99 -4.94 20.21
CA GLY A 35 -10.91 -5.56 20.97
C GLY A 35 -9.96 -6.40 20.12
N ARG A 36 -9.95 -6.21 18.79
CA ARG A 36 -9.02 -6.88 17.88
C ARG A 36 -7.59 -6.65 18.34
N ARG A 37 -6.90 -7.75 18.63
CA ARG A 37 -5.48 -7.73 18.96
C ARG A 37 -4.65 -7.51 17.70
N VAL A 38 -3.82 -6.46 17.73
CA VAL A 38 -2.81 -6.21 16.72
C VAL A 38 -1.43 -6.20 17.36
N THR A 39 -0.53 -6.98 16.77
CA THR A 39 0.85 -7.11 17.24
C THR A 39 1.80 -6.52 16.22
N THR A 40 2.68 -5.63 16.67
CA THR A 40 3.76 -5.10 15.83
C THR A 40 5.08 -5.73 16.24
N HIS A 41 5.78 -6.32 15.29
CA HIS A 41 7.10 -6.92 15.44
C HIS A 41 8.12 -6.05 14.72
N ILE A 42 9.18 -5.64 15.40
CA ILE A 42 10.32 -4.97 14.76
C ILE A 42 11.36 -6.04 14.47
N ILE A 43 11.60 -6.32 13.18
CA ILE A 43 12.40 -7.46 12.78
C ILE A 43 13.59 -7.06 11.91
N ARG A 44 14.64 -7.88 11.96
CA ARG A 44 15.78 -7.83 11.04
C ARG A 44 15.53 -8.79 9.87
N SER A 45 16.29 -8.63 8.79
CA SER A 45 16.16 -9.43 7.56
C SER A 45 16.18 -10.95 7.77
N ALA A 46 16.95 -11.45 8.73
CA ALA A 46 17.00 -12.88 9.05
C ALA A 46 15.65 -13.48 9.54
N SER A 47 14.71 -12.66 10.00
CA SER A 47 13.38 -13.07 10.50
C SER A 47 12.26 -12.87 9.47
N GLU A 48 12.58 -12.50 8.22
CA GLU A 48 11.60 -12.24 7.17
C GLU A 48 10.67 -13.42 6.87
N SER A 49 11.13 -14.66 7.08
CA SER A 49 10.32 -15.87 6.81
C SER A 49 9.03 -15.97 7.62
N GLU A 50 8.89 -15.18 8.68
CA GLU A 50 7.66 -15.16 9.48
C GLU A 50 6.50 -14.40 8.77
N CYS A 51 6.83 -13.60 7.76
CA CYS A 51 5.87 -12.83 6.98
C CYS A 51 6.03 -13.10 5.48
N GLU A 52 4.97 -13.55 4.83
CA GLU A 52 4.97 -13.90 3.40
C GLU A 52 4.45 -12.77 2.52
N PHE A 53 3.89 -11.70 3.10
CA PHE A 53 3.28 -10.61 2.34
C PHE A 53 3.87 -9.26 2.75
N TRP A 54 4.51 -8.59 1.81
CA TRP A 54 5.33 -7.41 2.07
C TRP A 54 4.87 -6.20 1.29
N PHE A 55 4.98 -5.05 1.94
CA PHE A 55 4.72 -3.74 1.38
C PHE A 55 5.97 -2.89 1.45
N GLY A 56 6.29 -2.23 0.35
CA GLY A 56 7.31 -1.20 0.35
C GLY A 56 7.09 -0.15 -0.71
N ILE A 57 8.02 0.79 -0.75
CA ILE A 57 7.98 1.93 -1.66
C ILE A 57 9.10 1.87 -2.70
N THR A 58 8.85 2.44 -3.86
CA THR A 58 9.79 2.51 -4.98
C THR A 58 9.93 3.94 -5.49
N LYS A 59 11.12 4.27 -5.99
CA LYS A 59 11.33 5.46 -6.82
C LYS A 59 11.02 5.14 -8.30
N PRO A 60 10.79 6.17 -9.13
CA PRO A 60 10.90 6.03 -10.57
C PRO A 60 12.34 5.60 -10.95
N GLY A 61 12.46 4.63 -11.84
CA GLY A 61 13.74 4.16 -12.36
C GLY A 61 13.57 3.45 -13.71
N ASN A 62 14.53 2.60 -14.05
CA ASN A 62 14.57 1.92 -15.36
C ASN A 62 14.59 0.38 -15.24
N HIS A 63 14.47 -0.17 -14.03
CA HIS A 63 14.50 -1.61 -13.82
C HIS A 63 13.13 -2.23 -14.09
N ASN A 64 13.14 -3.38 -14.76
CA ASN A 64 11.96 -4.21 -14.89
C ASN A 64 11.63 -4.85 -13.52
N PRO A 65 10.39 -4.71 -13.01
CA PRO A 65 9.98 -5.26 -11.71
C PRO A 65 10.24 -6.76 -11.54
N LEU A 66 10.11 -7.56 -12.62
CA LEU A 66 10.33 -9.01 -12.57
C LEU A 66 11.80 -9.39 -12.36
N VAL A 67 12.73 -8.48 -12.65
CA VAL A 67 14.17 -8.71 -12.40
C VAL A 67 14.47 -8.68 -10.90
N LEU A 68 13.66 -7.97 -10.11
CA LEU A 68 13.84 -7.85 -8.66
C LEU A 68 13.51 -9.13 -7.90
N LEU A 69 12.72 -10.05 -8.48
CA LEU A 69 12.30 -11.29 -7.80
C LEU A 69 13.41 -12.36 -7.72
N ARG A 70 14.51 -12.21 -8.47
CA ARG A 70 15.51 -13.27 -8.66
C ARG A 70 16.51 -13.32 -7.50
N ASP A 71 16.54 -14.45 -6.79
CA ASP A 71 17.57 -14.91 -5.84
C ASP A 71 18.06 -13.91 -4.79
N ILE A 72 17.21 -12.97 -4.37
CA ILE A 72 17.51 -12.01 -3.30
C ILE A 72 16.46 -12.05 -2.19
N GLY A 73 16.89 -11.77 -0.96
CA GLY A 73 15.99 -11.66 0.20
C GLY A 73 15.01 -10.50 0.07
N THR A 74 14.02 -10.43 0.96
CA THR A 74 12.98 -9.39 0.89
C THR A 74 13.53 -8.01 1.20
N ASP A 75 14.43 -7.89 2.20
CA ASP A 75 15.15 -6.63 2.49
C ASP A 75 15.89 -6.12 1.27
N ASP A 76 16.74 -6.97 0.67
CA ASP A 76 17.52 -6.61 -0.53
C ASP A 76 16.61 -6.18 -1.68
N LEU A 77 15.52 -6.90 -1.92
CA LEU A 77 14.56 -6.57 -2.96
C LEU A 77 13.95 -5.19 -2.74
N LEU A 78 13.40 -4.97 -1.55
CA LEU A 78 12.73 -3.73 -1.20
C LEU A 78 13.69 -2.54 -1.17
N GLN A 79 14.93 -2.75 -0.70
CA GLN A 79 15.99 -1.76 -0.74
C GLN A 79 16.37 -1.40 -2.18
N ARG A 80 16.50 -2.38 -3.07
CA ARG A 80 16.81 -2.14 -4.49
C ARG A 80 15.68 -1.41 -5.19
N ALA A 81 14.42 -1.81 -4.98
CA ALA A 81 13.27 -1.09 -5.51
C ALA A 81 13.26 0.40 -5.08
N ALA A 82 13.58 0.65 -3.81
CA ALA A 82 13.62 2.00 -3.26
C ALA A 82 14.79 2.86 -3.74
N THR A 83 15.95 2.25 -4.01
CA THR A 83 17.19 2.96 -4.34
C THR A 83 17.44 3.07 -5.83
N GLU A 84 17.30 1.97 -6.57
CA GLU A 84 17.53 1.88 -8.01
C GLU A 84 16.30 2.28 -8.82
N GLY A 85 15.10 2.14 -8.24
CA GLY A 85 13.82 2.47 -8.86
C GLY A 85 13.41 1.49 -9.96
N ILE A 86 12.11 1.48 -10.25
CA ILE A 86 11.50 0.61 -11.27
C ILE A 86 10.82 1.43 -12.36
N SER A 87 10.65 0.83 -13.54
CA SER A 87 10.12 1.50 -14.73
C SER A 87 8.64 1.86 -14.64
N GLU A 88 7.88 1.20 -13.76
CA GLU A 88 6.45 1.45 -13.64
C GLU A 88 6.15 2.72 -12.84
N ALA A 89 5.17 3.48 -13.32
CA ALA A 89 4.71 4.70 -12.68
C ALA A 89 3.62 4.46 -11.60
N GLY A 90 3.12 3.23 -11.48
CA GLY A 90 1.99 2.88 -10.61
C GLY A 90 2.31 1.78 -9.59
N PRO A 91 1.33 1.45 -8.72
CA PRO A 91 1.42 0.31 -7.83
C PRO A 91 1.68 -0.99 -8.59
N ILE A 92 2.59 -1.82 -8.08
CA ILE A 92 2.85 -3.15 -8.60
C ILE A 92 2.59 -4.16 -7.51
N VAL A 93 1.92 -5.26 -7.88
CA VAL A 93 1.86 -6.44 -7.04
C VAL A 93 2.62 -7.57 -7.74
N LEU A 94 3.59 -8.16 -7.04
CA LEU A 94 4.38 -9.28 -7.51
C LEU A 94 4.13 -10.49 -6.61
N PHE A 95 4.06 -11.67 -7.23
CA PHE A 95 4.02 -12.93 -6.51
C PHE A 95 5.14 -13.81 -7.02
N ASP A 96 5.97 -14.27 -6.10
CA ASP A 96 6.90 -15.34 -6.36
C ASP A 96 6.34 -16.59 -5.70
N SER A 97 5.75 -17.48 -6.51
CA SER A 97 5.28 -18.80 -6.08
C SER A 97 6.28 -19.91 -6.37
N ASP A 98 7.31 -19.61 -7.16
CA ASP A 98 8.21 -20.60 -7.75
C ASP A 98 9.55 -20.68 -7.00
N GLY A 99 9.87 -19.66 -6.19
CA GLY A 99 11.02 -19.65 -5.29
C GLY A 99 10.87 -20.56 -4.08
N GLU A 100 11.98 -20.73 -3.33
CA GLU A 100 12.00 -21.59 -2.13
C GLU A 100 11.04 -21.14 -1.01
N ARG A 101 10.61 -19.87 -1.03
CA ARG A 101 9.65 -19.30 -0.10
C ARG A 101 8.62 -18.46 -0.87
N PRO A 102 7.35 -18.88 -0.92
CA PRO A 102 6.33 -18.11 -1.61
C PRO A 102 6.17 -16.75 -0.92
N ARG A 103 6.13 -15.67 -1.71
CA ARG A 103 5.96 -14.32 -1.17
C ARG A 103 5.15 -13.43 -2.10
N GLY A 104 4.27 -12.64 -1.50
CA GLY A 104 3.57 -11.53 -2.12
C GLY A 104 4.26 -10.21 -1.80
N LEU A 105 4.34 -9.33 -2.79
CA LEU A 105 5.01 -8.05 -2.67
C LEU A 105 4.15 -6.96 -3.31
N VAL A 106 3.90 -5.89 -2.55
CA VAL A 106 3.29 -4.66 -3.05
C VAL A 106 4.35 -3.56 -3.04
N LEU A 107 4.67 -3.07 -4.25
CA LEU A 107 5.57 -1.95 -4.46
C LEU A 107 4.74 -0.73 -4.86
N MET A 108 4.69 0.27 -3.98
CA MET A 108 4.03 1.54 -4.25
C MET A 108 5.04 2.60 -4.67
N PRO A 109 4.75 3.43 -5.69
CA PRO A 109 5.53 4.64 -5.92
C PRO A 109 5.58 5.48 -4.64
N VAL A 110 6.71 6.13 -4.35
CA VAL A 110 6.80 7.09 -3.23
C VAL A 110 5.73 8.19 -3.41
N PRO A 111 5.02 8.62 -2.34
CA PRO A 111 4.05 9.71 -2.47
C PRO A 111 4.74 11.01 -2.85
N ASP A 112 4.12 11.77 -3.75
CA ASP A 112 4.54 13.14 -4.04
C ASP A 112 4.41 14.01 -2.79
N SER A 113 5.28 15.01 -2.65
CA SER A 113 5.52 15.81 -1.44
C SER A 113 4.36 16.71 -0.96
N GLY A 114 3.14 16.56 -1.48
CA GLY A 114 1.96 17.36 -1.14
C GLY A 114 0.97 16.60 -0.23
N SER A 115 0.29 17.30 0.69
CA SER A 115 -0.67 16.69 1.63
C SER A 115 -1.90 16.08 0.95
N GLN A 116 -2.50 16.76 -0.03
CA GLN A 116 -3.60 16.18 -0.84
C GLN A 116 -3.13 14.95 -1.65
N ASN A 117 -1.85 14.93 -2.03
CA ASN A 117 -1.28 13.78 -2.73
C ASN A 117 -1.07 12.61 -1.78
N LEU A 118 -0.75 12.87 -0.50
CA LEU A 118 -0.60 11.82 0.51
C LEU A 118 -1.92 11.10 0.80
N ASP A 119 -3.03 11.81 0.98
CA ASP A 119 -4.32 11.17 1.26
C ASP A 119 -4.82 10.32 0.08
N ASN A 120 -4.65 10.83 -1.14
CA ASN A 120 -4.93 10.08 -2.36
C ASN A 120 -4.02 8.85 -2.48
N TRP A 121 -2.74 9.01 -2.16
CA TRP A 121 -1.79 7.91 -2.16
C TRP A 121 -2.12 6.84 -1.10
N LEU A 122 -2.49 7.24 0.11
CA LEU A 122 -2.93 6.32 1.17
C LEU A 122 -4.21 5.58 0.78
N THR A 123 -5.11 6.24 0.05
CA THR A 123 -6.31 5.62 -0.50
C THR A 123 -5.97 4.60 -1.58
N SER A 124 -5.03 4.93 -2.47
CA SER A 124 -4.51 4.00 -3.48
C SER A 124 -3.82 2.79 -2.85
N MET A 125 -2.97 3.01 -1.84
CA MET A 125 -2.33 1.95 -1.06
C MET A 125 -3.37 1.05 -0.38
N HIS A 126 -4.39 1.64 0.25
CA HIS A 126 -5.48 0.89 0.87
C HIS A 126 -6.28 0.07 -0.13
N ALA A 127 -6.65 0.67 -1.28
CA ALA A 127 -7.34 -0.03 -2.36
C ALA A 127 -6.49 -1.16 -2.97
N THR A 128 -5.17 -0.98 -3.01
CA THR A 128 -4.24 -2.00 -3.52
C THR A 128 -4.12 -3.18 -2.55
N LEU A 129 -4.12 -2.94 -1.24
CA LEU A 129 -3.96 -3.97 -0.22
C LEU A 129 -5.27 -4.68 0.16
N THR A 130 -6.41 -4.00 0.04
CA THR A 130 -7.72 -4.52 0.46
C THR A 130 -8.10 -5.86 -0.20
N PRO A 131 -7.92 -6.07 -1.52
CA PRO A 131 -8.23 -7.34 -2.16
C PRO A 131 -7.44 -8.52 -1.61
N TRP A 132 -6.25 -8.27 -1.06
CA TRP A 132 -5.39 -9.29 -0.49
C TRP A 132 -5.71 -9.58 0.97
N ALA A 133 -6.27 -8.60 1.70
CA ALA A 133 -6.63 -8.67 3.11
C ALA A 133 -5.62 -9.46 3.98
N PRO A 134 -4.31 -9.13 3.92
CA PRO A 134 -3.30 -9.92 4.59
C PRO A 134 -3.51 -9.90 6.10
N THR A 135 -3.52 -11.08 6.73
CA THR A 135 -3.54 -11.18 8.20
C THR A 135 -2.21 -10.76 8.82
N ARG A 136 -1.11 -11.01 8.09
CA ARG A 136 0.25 -10.59 8.42
C ARG A 136 0.80 -9.70 7.31
N LEU A 137 1.24 -8.49 7.65
CA LEU A 137 1.78 -7.54 6.68
C LEU A 137 3.16 -7.06 7.12
N GLY A 138 4.14 -7.34 6.28
CA GLY A 138 5.47 -6.77 6.38
C GLY A 138 5.50 -5.39 5.74
N ILE A 139 6.15 -4.43 6.38
CA ILE A 139 6.24 -3.05 5.92
C ILE A 139 7.70 -2.61 5.99
N TYR A 140 8.21 -2.14 4.85
CA TYR A 140 9.49 -1.44 4.78
C TYR A 140 9.35 -0.14 3.99
N LEU A 141 9.50 0.98 4.69
CA LEU A 141 9.47 2.31 4.09
C LEU A 141 10.87 2.86 3.96
N ALA A 142 11.61 2.38 2.97
CA ALA A 142 12.99 2.74 2.69
C ALA A 142 13.31 4.25 2.90
N PRO A 143 14.11 4.63 3.92
CA PRO A 143 14.50 6.01 4.21
C PRO A 143 15.05 6.77 3.00
N GLU A 144 15.79 6.05 2.17
CA GLU A 144 16.47 6.52 0.97
C GLU A 144 15.47 6.90 -0.13
N ALA A 145 14.26 6.30 -0.11
CA ALA A 145 13.17 6.65 -1.00
C ALA A 145 12.48 7.97 -0.63
N ILE A 146 12.36 8.26 0.67
CA ILE A 146 11.50 9.34 1.19
C ILE A 146 12.30 10.64 1.45
N GLY A 147 13.63 10.57 1.56
CA GLY A 147 14.46 11.73 1.91
C GLY A 147 14.39 12.07 3.41
N THR A 148 14.84 13.26 3.80
CA THR A 148 15.23 13.55 5.20
C THR A 148 14.12 13.88 6.20
N ASP A 149 12.88 14.23 5.80
CA ASP A 149 11.94 14.85 6.78
C ASP A 149 10.45 14.43 6.79
N PRO A 150 9.93 13.52 5.95
CA PRO A 150 8.60 12.95 6.18
C PRO A 150 8.55 11.45 6.50
N GLN A 151 9.68 10.75 6.70
CA GLN A 151 9.72 9.28 6.91
C GLN A 151 8.80 8.80 8.04
N MET A 152 8.95 9.39 9.23
CA MET A 152 8.16 9.01 10.41
C MET A 152 6.68 9.34 10.23
N SER A 153 6.36 10.49 9.64
CA SER A 153 4.98 10.92 9.39
C SER A 153 4.29 9.98 8.39
N LEU A 154 5.00 9.62 7.32
CA LEU A 154 4.53 8.68 6.31
C LEU A 154 4.31 7.30 6.92
N LEU A 155 5.28 6.78 7.68
CA LEU A 155 5.16 5.49 8.36
C LEU A 155 3.94 5.43 9.28
N LEU A 156 3.75 6.45 10.12
CA LEU A 156 2.57 6.52 10.99
C LEU A 156 1.26 6.58 10.19
N SER A 157 1.26 7.29 9.06
CA SER A 157 0.07 7.42 8.21
C SER A 157 -0.28 6.10 7.51
N VAL A 158 0.73 5.40 6.98
CA VAL A 158 0.60 4.05 6.42
C VAL A 158 0.06 3.10 7.47
N LEU A 159 0.71 3.01 8.64
CA LEU A 159 0.32 2.10 9.69
C LEU A 159 -1.11 2.37 10.19
N ARG A 160 -1.49 3.64 10.35
CA ARG A 160 -2.85 4.00 10.75
C ARG A 160 -3.88 3.56 9.71
N LYS A 161 -3.59 3.75 8.41
CA LYS A 161 -4.48 3.33 7.32
C LYS A 161 -4.61 1.80 7.27
N VAL A 162 -3.50 1.08 7.45
CA VAL A 162 -3.46 -0.39 7.53
C VAL A 162 -4.29 -0.90 8.70
N LEU A 163 -4.07 -0.36 9.90
CA LEU A 163 -4.78 -0.76 11.09
C LEU A 163 -6.29 -0.57 10.95
N ARG A 164 -6.73 0.57 10.45
CA ARG A 164 -8.17 0.89 10.38
C ARG A 164 -8.90 0.25 9.20
N GLY A 165 -8.18 -0.16 8.16
CA GLY A 165 -8.81 -0.48 6.87
C GLY A 165 -8.53 -1.85 6.27
N ILE A 166 -7.54 -2.62 6.75
CA ILE A 166 -7.10 -3.85 6.04
C ILE A 166 -7.32 -5.12 6.88
N GLY A 167 -7.71 -5.00 8.16
CA GLY A 167 -7.98 -6.17 9.00
C GLY A 167 -6.73 -6.91 9.52
N VAL A 168 -5.53 -6.37 9.27
CA VAL A 168 -4.23 -6.94 9.67
C VAL A 168 -4.13 -7.17 11.19
N ARG A 169 -3.63 -8.34 11.59
CA ARG A 169 -3.42 -8.74 13.00
C ARG A 169 -1.96 -8.71 13.42
N GLU A 170 -1.05 -8.92 12.49
CA GLU A 170 0.39 -8.87 12.75
C GLU A 170 1.07 -7.95 11.74
N ILE A 171 1.82 -6.96 12.24
CA ILE A 171 2.58 -6.02 11.43
C ILE A 171 4.06 -6.29 11.68
N TYR A 172 4.82 -6.56 10.62
CA TYR A 172 6.26 -6.75 10.69
C TYR A 172 6.95 -5.51 10.13
N LEU A 173 7.61 -4.74 10.99
CA LEU A 173 8.39 -3.58 10.60
C LEU A 173 9.83 -4.03 10.36
N LEU A 174 10.24 -4.07 9.10
CA LEU A 174 11.61 -4.42 8.75
C LEU A 174 12.55 -3.25 9.08
N THR A 175 13.61 -3.54 9.84
CA THR A 175 14.55 -2.50 10.27
C THR A 175 15.25 -1.81 9.12
N GLY A 176 15.76 -2.59 8.15
CA GLY A 176 16.68 -2.12 7.12
C GLY A 176 17.60 -1.00 7.63
N ASN A 177 17.59 0.13 6.92
CA ASN A 177 18.38 1.31 7.27
C ASN A 177 17.70 2.32 8.22
N HIS A 178 16.47 2.06 8.70
CA HIS A 178 15.81 2.93 9.70
C HIS A 178 16.53 2.91 11.05
N GLY A 179 17.07 1.75 11.40
CA GLY A 179 17.49 1.42 12.77
C GLY A 179 16.31 1.13 13.69
N THR A 180 16.50 0.16 14.60
CA THR A 180 15.46 -0.35 15.51
C THR A 180 14.79 0.75 16.34
N ASN A 181 15.55 1.73 16.83
CA ASN A 181 15.02 2.81 17.67
C ASN A 181 14.02 3.69 16.94
N HIS A 182 14.24 3.94 15.64
CA HIS A 182 13.33 4.76 14.84
C HIS A 182 11.96 4.09 14.71
N LEU A 183 11.95 2.80 14.35
CA LEU A 183 10.73 2.01 14.22
C LEU A 183 10.04 1.77 15.56
N LEU A 184 10.80 1.56 16.64
CA LEU A 184 10.25 1.44 17.99
C LEU A 184 9.50 2.71 18.40
N ASN A 185 10.10 3.87 18.17
CA ASN A 185 9.46 5.15 18.45
C ASN A 185 8.19 5.35 17.60
N ALA A 186 8.21 4.93 16.33
CA ALA A 186 7.03 4.94 15.47
C ALA A 186 5.91 4.05 16.03
N ALA A 187 6.23 2.79 16.35
CA ALA A 187 5.26 1.82 16.86
C ALA A 187 4.67 2.24 18.22
N LEU A 188 5.50 2.77 19.13
CA LEU A 188 5.05 3.28 20.43
C LEU A 188 4.22 4.56 20.31
N ARG A 189 4.53 5.42 19.34
CA ARG A 189 3.70 6.60 19.04
C ARG A 189 2.36 6.17 18.45
N LEU A 190 2.36 5.27 17.48
CA LEU A 190 1.13 4.71 16.92
C LEU A 190 0.28 4.07 18.02
N LYS A 191 0.86 3.23 18.88
CA LYS A 191 0.18 2.63 20.03
C LYS A 191 -0.57 3.67 20.86
N ARG A 192 0.06 4.81 21.17
CA ARG A 192 -0.57 5.90 21.94
C ARG A 192 -1.70 6.58 21.18
N GLU A 193 -1.54 6.78 19.87
CA GLU A 193 -2.51 7.48 19.02
C GLU A 193 -3.72 6.62 18.65
N VAL A 194 -3.57 5.29 18.62
CA VAL A 194 -4.63 4.33 18.23
C VAL A 194 -5.16 3.51 19.40
N SER A 195 -4.68 3.75 20.63
CA SER A 195 -5.22 3.13 21.83
C SER A 195 -6.63 3.66 22.07
N THR A 196 -7.62 2.97 21.49
CA THR A 196 -9.05 3.15 21.70
C THR A 196 -9.64 1.84 22.20
N ASP A 197 -10.92 1.82 22.58
CA ASP A 197 -11.62 0.60 22.99
C ASP A 197 -11.71 -0.47 21.87
N ASP A 198 -11.32 -0.10 20.64
CA ASP A 198 -11.45 -0.94 19.45
C ASP A 198 -10.25 -1.90 19.23
N PHE A 199 -9.07 -1.65 19.84
CA PHE A 199 -7.86 -2.44 19.57
C PHE A 199 -6.97 -2.68 20.80
N GLU A 200 -6.46 -3.90 20.93
CA GLU A 200 -5.32 -4.17 21.80
C GLU A 200 -4.01 -4.12 20.99
N PHE A 201 -3.14 -3.15 21.25
CA PHE A 201 -1.90 -2.97 20.48
C PHE A 201 -0.63 -3.33 21.26
N TYR A 202 0.13 -4.29 20.74
CA TYR A 202 1.38 -4.79 21.33
C TYR A 202 2.57 -4.48 20.43
N VAL A 203 3.73 -4.23 21.04
CA VAL A 203 4.99 -3.97 20.32
C VAL A 203 6.06 -4.90 20.88
N TYR A 204 6.66 -5.68 19.99
CA TYR A 204 7.79 -6.57 20.26
C TYR A 204 8.99 -6.14 19.40
N HIS A 205 10.19 -6.28 19.97
CA HIS A 205 11.46 -5.95 19.34
C HIS A 205 12.51 -7.02 19.69
#